data_AF-A0A437JTN8-F1
#
_entry.id   AF-A0A437JTN8-F1
#
_cell.length_a   1.000
_cell.length_b   1.000
_cell.length_c   1.000
_cell.angle_alpha   90.00
_cell.angle_beta   90.00
_cell.angle_gamma   90.00
#
_symmetry.space_group_name_H-M   'P 1'
#
loop_
_entity.id
_entity.type
_entity.pdbx_description
1 polymer ?
#
loop_
_entity_poly.entity_id
_entity_poly.type
_entity_poly.pdbx_seq_one_letter_code
_entity_poly.pdbx_strand_id
1 'polypeptide(L)'
;MTATPIQPTHVLDLRTIPPRERHPLIFGRFDGLAVGQALQLVNDHNPQPLHYQFDDRSYGQFEWTVLEAGPSVWRIQIARTANAATAQPAARGDSCCSGGACCG
;
A
#
# COMPACT_ATOMS: atom_id res chain seq x y z
N MET A 1 1.34 19.18 -6.91
CA MET A 1 2.31 18.12 -7.21
C MET A 1 1.50 16.87 -7.49
N THR A 2 1.36 16.49 -8.75
CA THR A 2 0.48 15.39 -9.17
C THR A 2 1.22 14.08 -8.89
N ALA A 3 0.75 13.30 -7.92
CA ALA A 3 1.24 11.93 -7.73
C ALA A 3 0.90 11.15 -9.00
N THR A 4 1.92 10.71 -9.74
CA THR A 4 1.72 9.84 -10.91
C THR A 4 1.02 8.57 -10.41
N PRO A 5 -0.18 8.22 -10.92
CA PRO A 5 -0.84 7.00 -10.49
C PRO A 5 0.03 5.82 -10.90
N ILE A 6 0.56 5.10 -9.91
CA ILE A 6 1.29 3.87 -10.14
C ILE A 6 0.27 2.87 -10.69
N GLN A 7 0.35 2.56 -11.98
CA GLN A 7 -0.53 1.59 -12.60
C GLN A 7 -0.14 0.18 -12.13
N PRO A 8 -1.09 -0.63 -11.66
CA PRO A 8 -0.79 -1.98 -11.22
C PRO A 8 -0.32 -2.81 -12.43
N THR A 9 0.92 -3.27 -12.38
CA THR A 9 1.50 -4.12 -13.43
C THR A 9 0.89 -5.52 -13.38
N HIS A 10 0.50 -5.97 -12.19
CA HIS A 10 -0.08 -7.30 -11.98
C HIS A 10 -1.31 -7.21 -11.08
N VAL A 11 -2.38 -7.91 -11.47
CA VAL A 11 -3.59 -8.07 -10.66
C VAL A 11 -3.69 -9.53 -10.24
N LEU A 12 -3.90 -9.76 -8.95
CA LEU A 12 -4.00 -11.07 -8.35
C LEU A 12 -5.33 -11.19 -7.58
N ASP A 13 -6.22 -12.03 -8.09
CA ASP A 13 -7.47 -12.35 -7.43
C ASP A 13 -7.27 -13.54 -6.47
N LEU A 14 -7.35 -13.27 -5.17
CA LEU A 14 -7.16 -14.28 -4.13
C LEU A 14 -8.40 -15.15 -3.94
N ARG A 15 -9.57 -14.72 -4.43
CA ARG A 15 -10.83 -15.46 -4.30
C ARG A 15 -10.82 -16.77 -5.08
N THR A 16 -10.01 -16.83 -6.14
CA THR A 16 -9.83 -18.02 -6.99
C THR A 16 -8.69 -18.93 -6.50
N ILE A 17 -7.91 -18.48 -5.51
CA ILE A 17 -6.70 -19.17 -5.04
C ILE A 17 -6.96 -19.82 -3.67
N PRO A 18 -6.59 -21.09 -3.48
CA PRO A 18 -6.69 -21.76 -2.17
C PRO A 18 -5.91 -21.01 -1.08
N PRO A 19 -6.46 -20.87 0.16
CA PRO A 19 -5.83 -20.09 1.24
C PRO A 19 -4.36 -20.41 1.50
N ARG A 20 -3.99 -21.70 1.44
CA ARG A 20 -2.62 -22.19 1.63
C ARG A 20 -1.62 -21.69 0.58
N GLU A 21 -2.10 -21.39 -0.63
CA GLU A 21 -1.28 -20.95 -1.77
C GLU A 21 -1.23 -19.44 -1.91
N ARG A 22 -2.13 -18.69 -1.23
CA ARG A 22 -2.19 -17.23 -1.31
C ARG A 22 -0.88 -16.59 -0.86
N HIS A 23 -0.41 -16.88 0.35
CA HIS A 23 0.79 -16.19 0.88
C HIS A 23 2.04 -16.45 0.04
N PRO A 24 2.44 -17.71 -0.27
CA PRO A 24 3.63 -17.95 -1.08
C PRO A 24 3.55 -17.28 -2.45
N LEU A 25 2.36 -17.25 -3.06
CA LEU A 25 2.16 -16.66 -4.37
C LEU A 25 2.21 -15.13 -4.33
N ILE A 26 1.56 -14.48 -3.35
CA ILE A 26 1.62 -13.03 -3.17
C ILE A 26 3.05 -12.57 -2.96
N PHE A 27 3.77 -13.23 -2.04
CA PHE A 27 5.16 -12.88 -1.74
C PHE A 27 6.09 -13.14 -2.93
N GLY A 28 5.96 -14.28 -3.60
CA GLY A 28 6.74 -14.57 -4.80
C GLY A 28 6.47 -13.59 -5.94
N ARG A 29 5.22 -13.12 -6.10
CA ARG A 29 4.87 -12.08 -7.07
C ARG A 29 5.47 -10.73 -6.69
N PHE A 30 5.39 -10.36 -5.42
CA PHE A 30 5.97 -9.11 -4.92
C PHE A 30 7.50 -9.08 -5.06
N ASP A 31 8.19 -10.18 -4.72
CA ASP A 31 9.66 -10.28 -4.83
C ASP A 31 10.14 -10.12 -6.27
N GLY A 32 9.31 -10.53 -7.25
CA GLY A 32 9.59 -10.39 -8.68
C GLY A 32 9.33 -8.99 -9.25
N LEU A 33 8.72 -8.07 -8.49
CA LEU A 33 8.46 -6.71 -8.96
C LEU A 33 9.76 -5.90 -9.03
N ALA A 34 9.89 -5.06 -10.05
CA ALA A 34 10.88 -3.98 -10.05
C ALA A 34 10.41 -2.81 -9.17
N VAL A 35 11.35 -1.98 -8.72
CA VAL A 35 11.03 -0.74 -8.02
C VAL A 35 10.15 0.15 -8.92
N GLY A 36 9.08 0.69 -8.35
CA GLY A 36 8.08 1.50 -9.08
C GLY A 36 6.97 0.67 -9.73
N GLN A 37 7.02 -0.66 -9.68
CA GLN A 37 5.90 -1.51 -10.07
C GLN A 37 4.97 -1.79 -8.89
N ALA A 38 3.73 -2.13 -9.20
CA ALA A 38 2.72 -2.45 -8.20
C ALA A 38 1.95 -3.73 -8.51
N LEU A 39 1.61 -4.45 -7.44
CA LEU A 39 0.74 -5.63 -7.42
C LEU A 39 -0.60 -5.25 -6.79
N GLN A 40 -1.68 -5.49 -7.51
CA GLN A 40 -3.03 -5.30 -6.99
C GLN A 40 -3.59 -6.63 -6.50
N LEU A 41 -3.96 -6.71 -5.23
CA LEU A 41 -4.65 -7.83 -4.62
C LEU A 41 -6.16 -7.58 -4.59
N VAL A 42 -6.94 -8.59 -4.94
CA VAL A 42 -8.39 -8.62 -4.78
C VAL A 42 -8.73 -9.74 -3.81
N ASN A 43 -9.34 -9.40 -2.68
CA ASN A 43 -9.70 -10.34 -1.61
C ASN A 43 -11.18 -10.19 -1.23
N ASP A 44 -11.77 -11.24 -0.67
CA ASP A 44 -13.15 -11.26 -0.17
C ASP A 44 -13.27 -10.84 1.30
N HIS A 45 -12.16 -10.64 2.01
CA HIS A 45 -12.12 -10.21 3.40
C HIS A 45 -10.98 -9.21 3.66
N ASN A 46 -10.98 -8.59 4.83
CA ASN A 46 -9.94 -7.66 5.26
C ASN A 46 -8.56 -8.37 5.33
N PRO A 47 -7.57 -7.96 4.52
CA PRO A 47 -6.23 -8.55 4.49
C PRO A 47 -5.27 -7.92 5.51
N GLN A 48 -5.77 -7.35 6.61
CA GLN A 48 -4.93 -6.81 7.68
C GLN A 48 -3.88 -7.80 8.23
N PRO A 49 -4.16 -9.12 8.38
CA PRO A 49 -3.11 -10.08 8.75
C PRO A 49 -1.98 -10.20 7.72
N LEU A 50 -2.28 -9.97 6.43
CA LEU A 50 -1.28 -9.98 5.37
C LEU A 50 -0.41 -8.72 5.43
N HIS A 51 -1.01 -7.56 5.74
CA HIS A 51 -0.26 -6.31 5.92
C HIS A 51 0.84 -6.45 6.97
N TYR A 52 0.52 -7.03 8.14
CA TYR A 52 1.52 -7.24 9.19
C TYR A 52 2.67 -8.16 8.78
N GLN A 53 2.40 -9.18 7.95
CA GLN A 53 3.46 -10.04 7.42
C GLN A 53 4.37 -9.31 6.43
N PHE A 54 3.80 -8.38 5.65
CA PHE A 54 4.59 -7.50 4.78
C PHE A 54 5.44 -6.52 5.59
N ASP A 55 4.90 -5.93 6.64
CA ASP A 55 5.64 -5.07 7.56
C ASP A 55 6.84 -5.82 8.16
N ASP A 56 6.66 -7.04 8.64
CA ASP A 56 7.73 -7.84 9.24
C ASP A 56 8.82 -8.22 8.22
N ARG A 57 8.42 -8.63 7.01
CA ARG A 57 9.34 -9.16 5.98
C ARG A 57 10.02 -8.08 5.14
N SER A 58 9.34 -6.98 4.88
CA SER A 58 9.71 -6.01 3.83
C SER A 58 9.53 -4.56 4.28
N TYR A 59 9.62 -4.30 5.58
CA TYR A 59 9.52 -2.96 6.14
C TYR A 59 10.28 -1.91 5.32
N GLY A 60 9.59 -0.84 4.92
CA GLY A 60 10.16 0.26 4.14
C GLY A 60 10.49 -0.06 2.67
N GLN A 61 10.19 -1.26 2.17
CA GLN A 61 10.41 -1.65 0.76
C GLN A 61 9.11 -1.74 -0.04
N PHE A 62 7.98 -1.45 0.58
CA PHE A 62 6.67 -1.43 -0.07
C PHE A 62 5.86 -0.23 0.38
N GLU A 63 4.87 0.10 -0.44
CA GLU A 63 3.80 1.03 -0.13
C GLU A 63 2.47 0.28 -0.23
N TRP A 64 1.65 0.38 0.81
CA TRP A 64 0.35 -0.28 0.90
C TRP A 64 -0.78 0.74 0.74
N THR A 65 -1.52 0.62 -0.35
CA THR A 65 -2.65 1.49 -0.67
C THR A 65 -3.92 0.68 -0.72
N VAL A 66 -4.90 1.01 0.12
CA VAL A 66 -6.24 0.41 0.05
C VAL A 66 -7.04 1.17 -1.01
N LEU A 67 -7.38 0.50 -2.12
CA LEU A 67 -8.18 1.07 -3.19
C LEU A 67 -9.68 0.89 -2.94
N GLU A 68 -10.06 -0.24 -2.34
CA GLU A 68 -11.44 -0.55 -1.99
C GLU A 68 -11.44 -1.32 -0.68
N ALA A 69 -12.14 -0.80 0.32
CA ALA A 69 -12.39 -1.49 1.58
C ALA A 69 -13.85 -1.97 1.53
N GLY A 70 -14.04 -3.30 1.52
CA GLY A 70 -15.35 -3.93 1.33
C GLY A 70 -16.43 -3.54 2.35
N PRO A 71 -17.58 -4.23 2.28
CA PRO A 71 -17.63 -5.58 2.85
C PRO A 71 -17.56 -6.72 1.82
N SER A 72 -17.85 -6.45 0.54
CA SER A 72 -17.93 -7.50 -0.50
C SER A 72 -16.60 -7.76 -1.22
N VAL A 73 -15.78 -6.72 -1.40
CA VAL A 73 -14.49 -6.81 -2.11
C VAL A 73 -13.48 -5.89 -1.43
N TRP A 74 -12.28 -6.40 -1.22
CA TRP A 74 -11.13 -5.65 -0.74
C TRP A 74 -10.09 -5.58 -1.85
N ARG A 75 -9.83 -4.37 -2.37
CA ARG A 75 -8.81 -4.14 -3.42
C ARG A 75 -7.67 -3.37 -2.79
N ILE A 76 -6.47 -3.94 -2.86
CA ILE A 76 -5.27 -3.36 -2.28
C ILE A 76 -4.20 -3.30 -3.34
N GLN A 77 -3.47 -2.20 -3.39
CA GLN A 77 -2.30 -2.05 -4.22
C GLN A 77 -1.06 -2.05 -3.33
N ILE A 78 -0.13 -2.93 -3.65
CA ILE A 78 1.18 -3.06 -3.01
C ILE A 78 2.20 -2.61 -4.05
N ALA A 79 2.75 -1.41 -3.90
CA ALA A 79 3.81 -0.92 -4.76
C ALA A 79 5.17 -1.28 -4.15
N ARG A 80 6.12 -1.72 -4.98
CA ARG A 80 7.49 -1.95 -4.54
C ARG A 80 8.27 -0.64 -4.61
N THR A 81 8.84 -0.23 -3.49
CA THR A 81 9.63 0.99 -3.38
C THR A 81 11.11 0.63 -3.29
N ALA A 82 12.00 1.48 -3.84
CA ALA A 82 13.41 1.39 -3.52
C ALA A 82 13.55 1.91 -2.09
N ASN A 83 13.77 1.01 -1.14
CA ASN A 83 14.19 1.25 0.23
C ASN A 83 13.90 2.68 0.72
N ALA A 84 12.69 2.87 1.24
CA ALA A 84 12.19 4.13 1.73
C ALA A 84 12.90 4.51 3.05
N ALA A 85 14.11 5.06 2.93
CA ALA A 85 14.51 6.12 3.84
C ALA A 85 13.69 7.42 3.58
N THR A 86 12.84 7.48 2.54
CA THR A 86 12.30 8.75 2.03
C THR A 86 10.87 8.75 1.47
N ALA A 87 10.05 7.69 1.60
CA ALA A 87 8.67 7.70 1.09
C ALA A 87 7.63 7.71 2.22
N GLN A 88 7.50 8.85 2.91
CA GLN A 88 6.23 9.32 3.48
C GLN A 88 6.09 10.79 3.10
N PRO A 89 5.01 11.16 2.40
CA PRO A 89 4.21 12.21 3.00
C PRO A 89 2.72 11.92 2.82
N ALA A 90 2.02 11.69 3.93
CA ALA A 90 0.72 12.31 4.21
C ALA A 90 0.10 11.74 5.48
N ALA A 91 0.45 12.32 6.62
CA ALA A 91 -0.58 12.71 7.59
C ALA A 91 -0.37 14.19 7.88
N ARG A 92 -1.31 14.98 7.33
CA ARG A 92 -1.35 16.43 7.38
C ARG A 92 -1.69 16.89 8.80
N GLY A 93 -0.97 17.90 9.26
CA GLY A 93 -1.21 18.61 10.52
C GLY A 93 -0.62 20.02 10.50
N ASP A 94 -0.49 20.65 9.34
CA ASP A 94 -0.26 22.10 9.20
C ASP A 94 -1.52 22.87 9.59
N SER A 95 -1.66 23.17 10.88
CA SER A 95 -2.44 24.33 11.35
C SER A 95 -1.52 25.26 12.14
N CYS A 96 -0.58 25.88 11.43
CA CYS A 96 -0.01 27.15 11.86
C CYS A 96 -0.89 28.26 11.28
N CYS A 97 -1.99 28.57 11.98
CA CYS A 97 -2.76 29.78 11.69
C CYS A 97 -1.94 31.01 12.09
N SER A 98 -1.44 31.71 11.07
CA SER A 98 -0.92 33.06 11.16
C SER A 98 -2.03 34.08 11.48
N GLY A 99 -1.77 34.94 12.46
CA GLY A 99 -2.51 36.18 12.74
C GLY A 99 -2.03 36.70 14.10
N GLY A 100 -1.23 37.75 14.24
CA GLY A 100 -1.31 39.03 13.57
C GLY A 100 -1.86 40.06 14.58
N ALA A 101 -0.94 40.73 15.30
CA ALA A 101 -1.05 42.04 15.96
C ALA A 101 -2.21 42.35 16.94
N CYS A 102 -1.85 42.61 18.21
CA CYS A 102 -2.44 43.61 19.13
C CYS A 102 -1.35 43.93 20.20
N CYS A 103 -0.51 44.95 20.04
CA CYS A 103 -0.61 46.32 20.57
C CYS A 103 -0.44 46.46 22.10
N GLY A 104 0.61 47.21 22.50
CA GLY A 104 0.53 48.28 23.51
C GLY A 104 0.67 47.89 24.97
#